data_AF-X0TLJ2-F1
#
_entry.id   AF-X0TLJ2-F1
#
_cell.length_a   1.000
_cell.length_b   1.000
_cell.length_c   1.000
_cell.angle_alpha   90.00
_cell.angle_beta   90.00
_cell.angle_gamma   90.00
#
_symmetry.space_group_name_H-M   'P 1'
#
loop_
_entity.id
_entity.type
_entity.pdbx_description
1 polymer ?
#
loop_
_entity_poly.entity_id
_entity_poly.type
_entity_poly.pdbx_seq_one_letter_code
_entity_poly.pdbx_strand_id
1 'polypeptide(L)' 'MDTLIGIINYVVFFAITAGTYGILALGLNIQWGYTGLFNIGIAGFYALGAYAAALVSGPPPSAWDGRIFGGFELPFLAG' A
#
# COMPACT_ATOMS: atom_id res chain seq x y z
N MET A 1 -7.98 -28.26 2.83
CA MET A 1 -7.49 -27.20 3.75
C MET A 1 -7.03 -25.98 2.97
N ASP A 2 -6.41 -26.20 1.81
CA ASP A 2 -5.75 -25.17 0.99
C ASP A 2 -6.74 -24.15 0.39
N THR A 3 -7.93 -24.58 -0.02
CA THR A 3 -8.97 -23.68 -0.55
C THR A 3 -9.47 -22.68 0.49
N LEU A 4 -9.66 -23.11 1.75
CA LEU A 4 -10.11 -22.23 2.83
C LEU A 4 -9.06 -21.15 3.14
N ILE A 5 -7.78 -21.55 3.20
CA ILE A 5 -6.65 -20.62 3.39
C ILE A 5 -6.58 -19.63 2.22
N GLY A 6 -6.77 -20.12 0.98
CA GLY A 6 -6.81 -19.26 -0.21
C GLY A 6 -7.92 -18.21 -0.16
N ILE A 7 -9.12 -18.59 0.26
CA ILE A 7 -10.26 -17.67 0.43
C ILE A 7 -9.94 -16.61 1.49
N ILE A 8 -9.40 -17.02 2.65
CA ILE A 8 -9.05 -16.10 3.73
C ILE A 8 -8.02 -15.07 3.24
N ASN A 9 -6.94 -15.53 2.59
CA ASN A 9 -5.91 -14.64 2.06
C ASN A 9 -6.48 -13.65 1.04
N TYR A 10 -7.38 -14.11 0.16
CA TYR A 10 -8.03 -13.24 -0.80
C TYR A 10 -8.89 -12.15 -0.13
N VAL A 11 -9.70 -12.53 0.87
CA VAL A 11 -10.53 -11.57 1.62
C VAL A 11 -9.67 -10.56 2.37
N VAL A 12 -8.58 -11.01 3.00
CA VAL A 12 -7.63 -10.13 3.69
C VAL A 12 -7.00 -9.14 2.72
N PHE A 13 -6.51 -9.61 1.57
CA PHE A 13 -5.96 -8.74 0.53
C PHE A 13 -7.00 -7.71 0.07
N PHE A 14 -8.22 -8.16 -0.26
CA PHE A 14 -9.29 -7.28 -0.70
C PHE A 14 -9.65 -6.23 0.37
N ALA A 15 -9.76 -6.63 1.63
CA ALA A 15 -10.06 -5.73 2.74
C ALA A 15 -8.97 -4.66 2.94
N ILE A 16 -7.69 -5.05 2.84
CA ILE A 16 -6.56 -4.10 2.92
C ILE A 16 -6.65 -3.08 1.78
N THR A 17 -6.84 -3.54 0.54
CA THR A 17 -6.93 -2.67 -0.64
C THR A 17 -8.15 -1.75 -0.56
N ALA A 18 -9.33 -2.29 -0.25
CA ALA A 18 -10.56 -1.51 -0.12
C ALA A 18 -10.48 -0.49 1.03
N GLY A 19 -9.93 -0.88 2.18
CA GLY A 19 -9.75 0.01 3.33
C GLY A 19 -8.81 1.16 3.01
N THR A 20 -7.70 0.88 2.34
CA THR A 20 -6.72 1.89 1.92
C THR A 20 -7.35 2.92 0.98
N TYR A 21 -8.04 2.47 -0.08
CA TYR A 21 -8.72 3.38 -0.99
C TYR A 21 -9.88 4.12 -0.33
N GLY A 22 -10.59 3.49 0.61
CA GLY A 22 -11.62 4.14 1.41
C GLY A 22 -11.07 5.32 2.22
N ILE A 23 -9.93 5.13 2.89
CA ILE A 23 -9.25 6.20 3.64
C ILE A 23 -8.80 7.33 2.70
N LEU A 24 -8.23 7.01 1.54
CA LEU A 24 -7.82 8.01 0.56
C LEU A 24 -9.00 8.82 0.02
N ALA A 25 -10.13 8.16 -0.28
CA ALA A 25 -11.35 8.80 -0.73
C ALA A 25 -11.94 9.72 0.34
N LEU A 26 -11.95 9.29 1.61
CA LEU A 26 -12.38 10.11 2.74
C LEU A 26 -11.48 11.34 2.92
N GLY A 27 -10.16 11.18 2.85
CA GLY A 27 -9.22 12.30 2.91
C GLY A 27 -9.43 13.33 1.80
N LEU A 28 -9.68 12.87 0.57
CA LEU A 28 -10.01 13.73 -0.56
C LEU A 28 -11.35 14.44 -0.37
N ASN A 29 -12.37 13.73 0.13
CA ASN A 29 -13.68 14.31 0.40
C ASN A 29 -13.61 15.39 1.49
N ILE A 30 -12.78 15.18 2.52
CA ILE A 30 -12.62 16.18 3.58
C ILE A 30 -11.87 17.42 3.08
N GLN A 31 -10.70 17.25 2.49
CA GLN A 31 -9.90 18.41 2.07
C GLN A 31 -10.50 19.09 0.85
N TRP A 32 -10.78 18.35 -0.23
CA TRP A 32 -11.27 18.95 -1.45
C TRP A 32 -12.80 19.15 -1.43
N GLY A 33 -13.55 18.15 -0.98
CA GLY A 33 -15.01 18.20 -0.99
C GLY A 33 -15.59 19.21 0.00
N TYR A 34 -15.18 19.19 1.26
CA TYR A 34 -15.71 20.10 2.28
C TYR A 34 -15.00 21.45 2.35
N THR A 35 -13.67 21.48 2.24
CA THR A 35 -12.93 22.76 2.39
C THR A 35 -12.60 23.44 1.07
N GLY A 36 -12.76 22.76 -0.07
CA GLY A 36 -12.38 23.29 -1.38
C GLY A 36 -10.87 23.37 -1.62
N LEU A 37 -10.04 22.96 -0.66
CA LEU A 37 -8.59 23.02 -0.74
C LEU A 37 -8.04 21.79 -1.44
N PHE A 38 -7.26 22.02 -2.49
CA PHE A 38 -6.65 20.96 -3.27
C PHE A 38 -5.26 20.59 -2.76
N ASN A 39 -5.05 19.32 -2.42
CA ASN A 39 -3.80 18.79 -1.90
C ASN A 39 -3.47 17.41 -2.49
N ILE A 40 -2.57 17.38 -3.48
CA ILE A 40 -2.05 16.12 -4.07
C ILE A 40 -1.02 15.44 -3.15
N GLY A 41 -0.41 16.20 -2.24
CA GLY A 41 0.65 15.71 -1.36
C GLY A 41 0.25 14.48 -0.56
N ILE A 42 -1.04 14.34 -0.19
CA ILE A 42 -1.57 13.17 0.51
C ILE A 42 -1.34 11.89 -0.30
N ALA A 43 -1.66 11.90 -1.59
CA ALA A 43 -1.45 10.75 -2.47
C ALA A 43 0.05 10.48 -2.68
N GLY A 44 0.86 11.54 -2.75
CA GLY A 44 2.32 11.43 -2.82
C GLY A 44 2.95 10.78 -1.59
N PHE A 45 2.54 11.19 -0.38
CA PHE A 45 3.01 10.60 0.87
C PHE A 45 2.53 9.16 1.05
N TYR A 46 1.30 8.86 0.64
CA TYR A 46 0.81 7.47 0.58
C TYR A 46 1.70 6.60 -0.33
N ALA A 47 2.00 7.07 -1.55
CA ALA A 47 2.84 6.34 -2.49
C ALA A 47 4.28 6.15 -1.96
N LEU A 48 4.85 7.18 -1.33
CA LEU A 48 6.15 7.12 -0.66
C LEU A 48 6.18 6.06 0.45
N GLY A 49 5.14 6.02 1.30
CA GLY A 49 5.02 5.01 2.35
C GLY A 49 4.89 3.59 1.79
N ALA A 50 4.04 3.40 0.79
CA ALA A 50 3.88 2.11 0.12
C ALA A 50 5.19 1.63 -0.54
N TYR A 51 5.94 2.55 -1.15
CA TYR A 51 7.24 2.24 -1.73
C TYR A 51 8.29 1.91 -0.66
N ALA A 52 8.31 2.63 0.46
CA ALA A 52 9.20 2.33 1.58
C ALA A 52 8.91 0.95 2.18
N ALA A 53 7.63 0.61 2.40
CA ALA A 53 7.23 -0.73 2.84
C ALA A 53 7.70 -1.80 1.85
N ALA A 54 7.52 -1.58 0.54
CA ALA A 54 7.99 -2.50 -0.49
C ALA A 54 9.52 -2.65 -0.58
N LEU A 55 10.29 -1.63 -0.19
CA LEU A 55 11.75 -1.74 -0.06
C LEU A 55 12.15 -2.57 1.17
N VAL A 56 11.37 -2.53 2.25
CA VAL A 56 11.70 -3.21 3.51
C VAL A 56 11.26 -4.67 3.50
N SER A 57 9.98 -4.93 3.20
CA SER A 57 9.38 -6.26 3.29
C SER A 57 9.22 -6.95 1.94
N GLY A 58 9.50 -6.26 0.83
CA GLY A 58 9.38 -6.83 -0.50
C GLY A 58 10.51 -7.83 -0.82
N PRO A 59 10.34 -8.61 -1.90
CA PRO A 59 11.38 -9.52 -2.37
C PRO A 59 12.60 -8.74 -2.91
N PRO A 60 13.80 -9.38 -2.93
CA PRO A 60 15.02 -8.79 -3.43
C PRO A 60 14.88 -8.35 -4.89
N PRO A 61 15.64 -7.33 -5.33
CA PRO A 61 15.53 -6.80 -6.68
C PRO A 61 15.83 -7.89 -7.72
N SER A 62 14.92 -8.06 -8.67
CA SER A 62 15.11 -8.98 -9.80
C SER A 62 15.51 -8.23 -11.06
N ALA A 63 16.09 -8.92 -12.04
CA ALA A 63 16.55 -8.32 -13.31
C ALA A 63 15.47 -7.56 -14.10
N TRP A 64 14.19 -7.83 -13.82
CA TRP A 64 13.04 -7.25 -14.51
C TRP A 64 12.29 -6.20 -13.69
N ASP A 65 12.73 -5.98 -12.44
CA ASP A 65 12.03 -5.15 -11.46
C ASP A 65 12.38 -3.65 -11.60
N GLY A 66 13.48 -3.33 -12.27
CA GLY A 66 14.00 -1.96 -12.37
C GLY A 66 14.51 -1.37 -11.05
N ARG A 67 14.29 -2.05 -9.92
CA ARG A 67 14.81 -1.70 -8.60
C ARG A 67 16.30 -2.07 -8.52
N ILE A 68 17.12 -1.16 -8.03
CA ILE A 68 18.57 -1.36 -7.81
C ILE A 68 18.87 -1.63 -6.32
N PHE A 69 17.94 -1.25 -5.44
CA PHE A 69 18.12 -1.27 -3.99
C PHE A 69 16.83 -1.63 -3.27
N GLY A 70 16.94 -2.20 -2.07
CA GLY A 70 15.84 -2.65 -1.21
C GLY A 70 15.57 -4.14 -1.34
N GLY A 71 14.35 -4.55 -0.96
CA GLY A 71 13.93 -5.95 -0.92
C GLY A 71 14.62 -6.73 0.20
N PHE A 72 14.65 -6.16 1.41
CA PHE A 72 15.37 -6.74 2.55
C PHE A 72 14.68 -7.98 3.16
N GLU A 73 13.52 -8.38 2.64
CA GLU A 73 12.72 -9.51 3.11
C GLU A 73 12.43 -9.47 4.62
N LEU A 74 12.38 -8.27 5.20
CA LEU A 74 12.09 -8.11 6.61
C LEU A 74 10.61 -8.38 6.89
N PRO A 75 10.25 -8.80 8.12
CA PRO A 75 8.86 -9.02 8.50
C PRO A 75 8.00 -7.79 8.25
N PHE A 76 6.71 -7.98 7.98
CA PHE A 76 5.76 -6.88 7.74
C PHE A 76 5.67 -5.87 8.90
N LEU A 77 6.15 -6.21 10.10
CA LEU A 77 6.21 -5.27 11.23
C LEU A 77 7.34 -4.24 11.11
N ALA A 78 8.36 -4.53 10.31
CA ALA A 78 9.50 -3.65 10.08
C ALA A 78 9.25 -2.68 8.91
N GLY A 79 8.29 -2.97 8.03
CA GLY A 79 7.99 -2.24 6.79
C GLY A 79 6.60 -1.63 6.78
#